data_AF-A0A2N2LT80-F1
#
_entry.id   AF-A0A2N2LT80-F1
#
_cell.length_a   1.000
_cell.length_b   1.000
_cell.length_c   1.000
_cell.angle_alpha   90.00
_cell.angle_beta   90.00
_cell.angle_gamma   90.00
#
_symmetry.space_group_name_H-M   'P 1'
#
loop_
_entity.id
_entity.type
_entity.pdbx_description
1 polymer ?
#
loop_
_entity_poly.entity_id
_entity_poly.type
_entity_poly.pdbx_seq_one_letter_code
_entity_poly.pdbx_strand_id
1 'polypeptide(L)'
;MAKPVVALVGRPNVGKSTLFNRLCGERLAIVDDTPGTTRDRLFAVGEWSGVQFDIVDTGGIDPTTASSKSPLSIGSADFISEIKSQALLAITEADVVMFLVDAISGVTPADFEVAQILRQSQKIIDGVAYPPVLLVVNKADSARQRDLVNEFYELGLGVPWPISSVHGTGTGDLLDELLSNFPEPEPEEDDDSVKVAIVGKPNVGKSSLLNKLAGEERSIVSPIAGTTRDAIDTKLMIEDIPVTLIDTAGIRRRGKVEPGVEKFSVVRSMKAIERCDVALLLIDAVEGISAQDTHIAGYIKDELKSAVVVVNKWDAIEKDNYTMANYSERIRQELNFMDYV
;
A
#
# COMPACT_ATOMS: atom_id res chain seq x y z
N MET A 1 -12.66 10.44 -2.87
CA MET A 1 -12.82 8.97 -2.70
C MET A 1 -11.46 8.28 -2.75
N ALA A 2 -11.20 7.26 -1.92
CA ALA A 2 -9.92 6.53 -1.95
C ALA A 2 -9.83 5.64 -3.18
N LYS A 3 -8.66 5.57 -3.84
CA LYS A 3 -8.49 4.71 -5.01
C LYS A 3 -8.49 3.24 -4.58
N PRO A 4 -9.16 2.33 -5.31
CA PRO A 4 -9.03 0.89 -5.08
C PRO A 4 -7.57 0.44 -5.21
N VAL A 5 -7.12 -0.47 -4.34
CA VAL A 5 -5.76 -1.01 -4.39
C VAL A 5 -5.72 -2.40 -5.00
N VAL A 6 -4.82 -2.59 -5.97
CA VAL A 6 -4.61 -3.82 -6.70
C VAL A 6 -3.20 -4.34 -6.41
N ALA A 7 -3.10 -5.51 -5.78
CA ALA A 7 -1.80 -6.12 -5.49
C ALA A 7 -1.42 -7.20 -6.49
N LEU A 8 -0.22 -7.11 -7.05
CA LEU A 8 0.36 -8.14 -7.91
C LEU A 8 1.18 -9.13 -7.08
N VAL A 9 0.75 -10.40 -7.06
CA VAL A 9 1.41 -11.48 -6.31
C VAL A 9 1.83 -12.57 -7.28
N GLY A 10 2.91 -13.28 -6.97
CA GLY A 10 3.35 -14.44 -7.72
C GLY A 10 4.82 -14.73 -7.50
N ARG A 11 5.28 -15.92 -7.86
CA ARG A 11 6.71 -16.26 -7.76
C ARG A 11 7.57 -15.33 -8.64
N PRO A 12 8.89 -15.22 -8.41
CA PRO A 12 9.77 -14.46 -9.28
C PRO A 12 9.68 -14.90 -10.76
N ASN A 13 9.94 -13.95 -11.67
CA ASN A 13 10.01 -14.16 -13.12
C ASN A 13 8.72 -14.58 -13.85
N VAL A 14 7.55 -14.56 -13.18
CA VAL A 14 6.24 -14.73 -13.84
C VAL A 14 5.80 -13.50 -14.66
N GLY A 15 6.52 -12.39 -14.56
CA GLY A 15 6.26 -11.15 -15.31
C GLY A 15 5.43 -10.10 -14.56
N LYS A 16 5.44 -10.11 -13.22
CA LYS A 16 4.80 -9.08 -12.37
C LYS A 16 5.17 -7.66 -12.76
N SER A 17 6.47 -7.34 -12.79
CA SER A 17 6.92 -5.99 -13.12
C SER A 17 6.64 -5.60 -14.58
N THR A 18 6.56 -6.57 -15.49
CA THR A 18 6.12 -6.31 -16.88
C THR A 18 4.65 -5.95 -16.94
N LEU A 19 3.78 -6.66 -16.19
CA LEU A 19 2.37 -6.30 -16.08
C LEU A 19 2.22 -4.95 -15.39
N PHE A 20 2.89 -4.75 -14.25
CA PHE A 20 2.92 -3.49 -13.51
C PHE A 20 3.19 -2.30 -14.45
N ASN A 21 4.32 -2.32 -15.16
CA ASN A 21 4.69 -1.24 -16.08
C ASN A 21 3.65 -1.02 -17.18
N ARG A 22 3.02 -2.08 -17.67
CA ARG A 22 1.96 -1.97 -18.68
C ARG A 22 0.71 -1.29 -18.13
N LEU A 23 0.32 -1.62 -16.90
CA LEU A 23 -0.90 -1.10 -16.29
C LEU A 23 -0.78 0.37 -15.83
N CYS A 24 0.44 0.85 -15.56
CA CYS A 24 0.68 2.20 -15.07
C CYS A 24 0.66 3.30 -16.16
N GLY A 25 0.63 2.91 -17.45
CA GLY A 25 0.63 3.86 -18.58
C GLY A 25 1.90 4.72 -18.73
N GLU A 26 1.95 5.53 -19.79
CA GLU A 26 3.10 6.40 -20.12
C GLU A 26 3.14 7.74 -19.36
N ARG A 27 2.25 8.00 -18.39
CA ARG A 27 2.34 9.19 -17.53
C ARG A 27 3.42 9.04 -16.45
N LEU A 28 4.65 8.78 -16.88
CA LEU A 28 5.87 9.18 -16.17
C LEU A 28 6.20 10.63 -16.56
N ALA A 29 5.24 11.55 -16.45
CA ALA A 29 5.48 12.96 -16.72
C ALA A 29 6.11 13.59 -15.48
N ILE A 30 7.27 14.22 -15.69
CA ILE A 30 8.14 14.91 -14.74
C ILE A 30 9.12 13.95 -14.04
N VAL A 31 10.23 13.73 -14.74
CA VAL A 31 11.52 13.41 -14.14
C VAL A 31 11.94 14.67 -13.38
N ASP A 32 12.13 14.57 -12.07
CA ASP A 32 12.92 15.55 -11.34
C ASP A 32 14.32 14.94 -11.21
N ASP A 33 15.32 15.63 -11.77
CA ASP A 33 16.71 15.18 -11.95
C ASP A 33 17.51 15.18 -10.63
N THR A 34 16.87 14.89 -9.49
CA THR A 34 17.53 14.92 -8.19
C THR A 34 18.14 13.55 -7.86
N PRO A 35 19.48 13.40 -7.82
CA PRO A 35 20.14 12.13 -7.50
C PRO A 35 19.91 11.79 -6.02
N GLY A 36 19.23 10.67 -5.75
CA GLY A 36 18.89 10.24 -4.39
C GLY A 36 17.46 9.71 -4.25
N THR A 37 16.59 9.99 -5.23
CA THR A 37 15.24 9.42 -5.31
C THR A 37 15.27 8.10 -6.08
N THR A 38 15.61 7.02 -5.41
CA THR A 38 15.26 5.71 -5.97
C THR A 38 13.73 5.66 -5.95
N ARG A 39 13.09 5.89 -7.11
CA ARG A 39 11.66 5.63 -7.29
C ARG A 39 11.44 4.16 -7.00
N ASP A 40 10.99 3.89 -5.80
CA ASP A 40 10.67 2.54 -5.37
C ASP A 40 9.52 2.05 -6.27
N ARG A 41 9.75 0.94 -6.98
CA ARG A 41 8.87 0.34 -8.00
C ARG A 41 7.59 -0.28 -7.39
N LEU A 42 7.11 0.27 -6.28
CA LEU A 42 6.20 -0.37 -5.34
C LEU A 42 4.77 0.09 -5.47
N PHE A 43 4.56 1.31 -5.97
CA PHE A 43 3.26 1.94 -6.13
C PHE A 43 3.22 2.73 -7.42
N ALA A 44 2.13 2.60 -8.16
CA ALA A 44 1.85 3.44 -9.31
C ALA A 44 0.35 3.45 -9.60
N VAL A 45 -0.10 4.49 -10.28
CA VAL A 45 -1.53 4.66 -10.62
C VAL A 45 -1.80 4.01 -11.97
N GLY A 46 -2.76 3.09 -11.99
CA GLY A 46 -3.38 2.57 -13.21
C GLY A 46 -4.66 3.32 -13.54
N GLU A 47 -4.99 3.41 -14.82
CA GLU A 47 -6.27 3.92 -15.31
C GLU A 47 -6.83 2.97 -16.35
N TRP A 48 -8.07 2.54 -16.18
CA TRP A 48 -8.82 1.79 -17.18
C TRP A 48 -10.26 2.29 -17.24
N SER A 49 -10.78 2.55 -18.44
CA SER A 49 -12.16 3.02 -18.64
C SER A 49 -12.56 4.23 -17.77
N GLY A 50 -11.61 5.13 -17.49
CA GLY A 50 -11.82 6.32 -16.64
C GLY A 50 -11.80 6.05 -15.13
N VAL A 51 -11.61 4.80 -14.70
CA VAL A 51 -11.46 4.43 -13.29
C VAL A 51 -9.98 4.35 -12.95
N GLN A 52 -9.55 5.13 -11.96
CA GLN A 52 -8.19 5.10 -11.43
C GLN A 52 -8.09 4.14 -10.24
N PHE A 53 -6.97 3.44 -10.15
CA PHE A 53 -6.67 2.51 -9.07
C PHE A 53 -5.16 2.48 -8.80
N ASP A 54 -4.79 2.17 -7.57
CA ASP A 54 -3.39 2.02 -7.18
C ASP A 54 -2.93 0.59 -7.42
N ILE A 55 -1.75 0.43 -8.00
CA ILE A 55 -1.14 -0.87 -8.29
C ILE A 55 0.10 -1.04 -7.42
N VAL A 56 0.21 -2.22 -6.82
CA VAL A 56 1.25 -2.55 -5.84
C VAL A 56 2.01 -3.80 -6.26
N ASP A 57 3.32 -3.70 -6.55
CA ASP A 57 4.19 -4.86 -6.78
C ASP A 57 4.73 -5.37 -5.43
N THR A 58 4.12 -6.42 -4.89
CA THR A 58 4.54 -6.99 -3.60
C THR A 58 5.95 -7.54 -3.63
N GLY A 59 6.50 -7.82 -4.83
CA GLY A 59 7.86 -8.28 -5.02
C GLY A 59 8.93 -7.26 -4.63
N GLY A 60 8.61 -5.96 -4.68
CA GLY A 60 9.58 -4.91 -4.35
C GLY A 60 9.52 -4.42 -2.90
N ILE A 61 8.44 -4.68 -2.15
CA ILE A 61 8.18 -4.06 -0.83
C ILE A 61 9.05 -4.66 0.28
N ASP A 62 10.00 -5.52 -0.06
CA ASP A 62 10.89 -6.13 0.91
C ASP A 62 12.24 -5.39 1.00
N PRO A 63 12.44 -4.47 1.96
CA PRO A 63 13.70 -3.75 2.12
C PRO A 63 14.89 -4.66 2.47
N THR A 64 14.66 -5.93 2.85
CA THR A 64 15.75 -6.90 3.02
C THR A 64 16.43 -7.27 1.69
N THR A 65 15.73 -7.13 0.56
CA THR A 65 16.28 -7.42 -0.78
C THR A 65 17.22 -6.32 -1.28
N ALA A 66 17.17 -5.11 -0.73
CA ALA A 66 18.11 -4.04 -1.07
C ALA A 66 19.54 -4.36 -0.57
N SER A 67 19.69 -5.22 0.44
CA SER A 67 20.98 -5.61 1.01
C SER A 67 21.43 -7.04 0.66
N SER A 68 20.55 -7.93 0.18
CA SER A 68 20.90 -9.29 -0.25
C SER A 68 21.00 -9.42 -1.78
N LYS A 69 22.08 -8.90 -2.38
CA LYS A 69 22.41 -9.04 -3.82
C LYS A 69 22.72 -10.46 -4.31
N SER A 70 22.37 -11.50 -3.57
CA SER A 70 22.50 -12.89 -4.01
C SER A 70 21.11 -13.43 -4.34
N PRO A 71 20.80 -13.78 -5.61
CA PRO A 71 19.53 -14.42 -5.94
C PRO A 71 19.40 -15.68 -5.08
N LEU A 72 18.42 -15.69 -4.18
CA LEU A 72 18.07 -16.86 -3.40
C LEU A 72 17.84 -18.02 -4.38
N SER A 73 18.47 -19.16 -4.12
CA SER A 73 18.26 -20.34 -4.94
C SER A 73 16.78 -20.69 -4.94
N ILE A 74 16.24 -20.96 -6.13
CA ILE A 74 14.85 -21.38 -6.35
C ILE A 74 14.65 -22.69 -5.56
N GLY A 75 14.12 -22.59 -4.34
CA GLY A 75 13.94 -23.72 -3.42
C GLY A 75 14.56 -23.57 -2.02
N SER A 76 15.16 -22.43 -1.63
CA SER A 76 15.55 -22.21 -0.23
C SER A 76 14.33 -21.94 0.67
N ALA A 77 14.43 -22.26 1.97
CA ALA A 77 13.38 -21.97 2.95
C ALA A 77 13.06 -20.46 3.03
N ASP A 78 14.07 -19.61 2.80
CA ASP A 78 13.95 -18.16 2.81
C ASP A 78 13.10 -17.65 1.63
N PHE A 79 13.24 -18.26 0.45
CA PHE A 79 12.44 -17.94 -0.74
C PHE A 79 10.94 -18.17 -0.51
N ILE A 80 10.59 -19.28 0.13
CA ILE A 80 9.19 -19.61 0.45
C ILE A 80 8.64 -18.64 1.50
N SER A 81 9.45 -18.27 2.50
CA SER A 81 9.07 -17.30 3.54
C SER A 81 8.76 -15.92 2.96
N GLU A 82 9.58 -15.43 2.03
CA GLU A 82 9.37 -14.15 1.34
C GLU A 82 8.08 -14.14 0.52
N ILE A 83 7.89 -15.16 -0.33
CA ILE A 83 6.68 -15.30 -1.15
C ILE A 83 5.41 -15.35 -0.27
N LYS A 84 5.48 -16.08 0.85
CA LYS A 84 4.39 -16.14 1.81
C LYS A 84 4.09 -14.77 2.43
N SER A 85 5.12 -14.03 2.84
CA SER A 85 4.94 -12.68 3.38
C SER A 85 4.30 -11.73 2.36
N GLN A 86 4.65 -11.85 1.07
CA GLN A 86 4.08 -11.04 0.00
C GLN A 86 2.60 -11.37 -0.26
N ALA A 87 2.24 -12.66 -0.28
CA ALA A 87 0.86 -13.09 -0.44
C ALA A 87 -0.03 -12.63 0.73
N LEU A 88 0.47 -12.73 1.97
CA LEU A 88 -0.22 -12.21 3.16
C LEU A 88 -0.34 -10.69 3.15
N LEU A 89 0.63 -9.98 2.56
CA LEU A 89 0.57 -8.53 2.39
C LEU A 89 -0.56 -8.13 1.44
N ALA A 90 -0.57 -8.73 0.26
CA ALA A 90 -1.59 -8.48 -0.75
C ALA A 90 -3.01 -8.72 -0.22
N ILE A 91 -3.25 -9.87 0.40
CA ILE A 91 -4.59 -10.24 0.86
C ILE A 91 -5.11 -9.35 2.00
N THR A 92 -4.23 -8.68 2.74
CA THR A 92 -4.60 -7.83 3.88
C THR A 92 -4.91 -6.40 3.46
N GLU A 93 -4.19 -5.86 2.47
CA GLU A 93 -4.24 -4.42 2.15
C GLU A 93 -4.92 -4.11 0.81
N ALA A 94 -4.96 -5.08 -0.10
CA ALA A 94 -5.54 -4.89 -1.43
C ALA A 94 -7.06 -5.04 -1.41
N ASP A 95 -7.70 -4.30 -2.31
CA ASP A 95 -9.12 -4.43 -2.62
C ASP A 95 -9.33 -5.53 -3.67
N VAL A 96 -8.34 -5.77 -4.54
CA VAL A 96 -8.27 -6.93 -5.45
C VAL A 96 -6.84 -7.46 -5.52
N VAL A 97 -6.67 -8.80 -5.54
CA VAL A 97 -5.35 -9.43 -5.73
C VAL A 97 -5.27 -10.04 -7.12
N MET A 98 -4.25 -9.68 -7.91
CA MET A 98 -3.89 -10.40 -9.14
C MET A 98 -2.77 -11.39 -8.83
N PHE A 99 -3.09 -12.68 -8.86
CA PHE A 99 -2.11 -13.74 -8.67
C PHE A 99 -1.58 -14.22 -10.02
N LEU A 100 -0.33 -13.86 -10.33
CA LEU A 100 0.33 -14.14 -11.59
C LEU A 100 1.09 -15.46 -11.57
N VAL A 101 0.84 -16.27 -12.60
CA VAL A 101 1.53 -17.52 -12.91
C VAL A 101 2.03 -17.49 -14.36
N ASP A 102 2.85 -18.47 -14.75
CA ASP A 102 3.55 -18.48 -16.05
C ASP A 102 3.08 -19.64 -16.94
N ALA A 103 2.43 -19.31 -18.07
CA ALA A 103 1.94 -20.28 -19.06
C ALA A 103 3.04 -21.18 -19.65
N ILE A 104 4.29 -20.73 -19.66
CA ILE A 104 5.42 -21.50 -20.23
C ILE A 104 5.87 -22.58 -19.25
N SER A 105 5.88 -22.26 -17.96
CA SER A 105 6.34 -23.18 -16.92
C SER A 105 5.24 -24.16 -16.47
N GLY A 106 3.98 -23.85 -16.78
CA GLY A 106 2.82 -24.51 -16.18
C GLY A 106 2.69 -24.21 -14.68
N VAL A 107 1.83 -24.96 -14.01
CA VAL A 107 1.65 -24.87 -12.56
C VAL A 107 2.86 -25.48 -11.84
N THR A 108 3.40 -24.75 -10.86
CA THR A 108 4.53 -25.20 -10.04
C THR A 108 4.14 -25.40 -8.57
N PRO A 109 4.93 -26.15 -7.77
CA PRO A 109 4.68 -26.28 -6.33
C PRO A 109 4.61 -24.93 -5.59
N ALA A 110 5.43 -23.96 -5.99
CA ALA A 110 5.39 -22.61 -5.43
C ALA A 110 4.07 -21.90 -5.72
N ASP A 111 3.46 -22.15 -6.89
CA ASP A 111 2.15 -21.57 -7.23
C ASP A 111 1.04 -22.19 -6.37
N PHE A 112 1.12 -23.49 -6.07
CA PHE A 112 0.20 -24.15 -5.13
C PHE A 112 0.30 -23.57 -3.72
N GLU A 113 1.51 -23.34 -3.21
CA GLU A 113 1.73 -22.76 -1.88
C GLU A 113 1.13 -21.35 -1.80
N VAL A 114 1.39 -20.48 -2.78
CA VAL A 114 0.82 -19.13 -2.83
C VAL A 114 -0.70 -19.19 -2.92
N ALA A 115 -1.24 -20.01 -3.82
CA ALA A 115 -2.68 -20.17 -3.98
C ALA A 115 -3.34 -20.64 -2.68
N GLN A 116 -2.70 -21.58 -1.96
CA GLN A 116 -3.19 -22.05 -0.66
C GLN A 116 -3.20 -20.92 0.38
N ILE A 117 -2.13 -20.12 0.45
CA ILE A 117 -2.07 -18.98 1.38
C ILE A 117 -3.16 -17.97 1.09
N LEU A 118 -3.34 -17.59 -0.18
CA LEU A 118 -4.39 -16.65 -0.60
C LEU A 118 -5.78 -17.19 -0.22
N ARG A 119 -6.11 -18.43 -0.58
CA ARG A 119 -7.40 -19.06 -0.23
C ARG A 119 -7.66 -19.11 1.28
N GLN A 120 -6.65 -19.47 2.07
CA GLN A 120 -6.79 -19.58 3.53
C GLN A 120 -6.89 -18.24 4.23
N SER A 121 -6.38 -17.17 3.61
CA SER A 121 -6.31 -15.84 4.21
C SER A 121 -7.46 -14.93 3.77
N GLN A 122 -8.20 -15.30 2.72
CA GLN A 122 -9.44 -14.64 2.33
C GLN A 122 -10.48 -14.73 3.45
N LYS A 123 -11.19 -13.62 3.68
CA LYS A 123 -12.36 -13.58 4.56
C LYS A 123 -13.61 -13.72 3.75
N ILE A 124 -14.66 -14.31 4.30
CA ILE A 124 -15.96 -14.31 3.65
C ILE A 124 -16.71 -13.04 4.09
N ILE A 125 -17.02 -12.17 3.14
CA ILE A 125 -17.84 -10.96 3.31
C ILE A 125 -19.05 -11.13 2.40
N ASP A 126 -20.26 -11.06 2.96
CA ASP A 126 -21.52 -11.22 2.22
C ASP A 126 -21.60 -12.48 1.34
N GLY A 127 -20.97 -13.58 1.80
CA GLY A 127 -20.94 -14.86 1.08
C GLY A 127 -19.85 -14.96 0.00
N VAL A 128 -19.04 -13.91 -0.20
CA VAL A 128 -17.98 -13.85 -1.21
C VAL A 128 -16.60 -13.77 -0.53
N ALA A 129 -15.60 -14.43 -1.10
CA ALA A 129 -14.23 -14.37 -0.61
C ALA A 129 -13.60 -13.01 -0.92
N TYR A 130 -13.07 -12.34 0.11
CA TYR A 130 -12.47 -11.01 0.05
C TYR A 130 -11.03 -10.99 0.58
N PRO A 131 -10.13 -10.23 -0.07
CA PRO A 131 -10.31 -9.60 -1.39
C PRO A 131 -10.46 -10.68 -2.49
N PRO A 132 -11.19 -10.39 -3.57
CA PRO A 132 -11.23 -11.25 -4.74
C PRO A 132 -9.81 -11.47 -5.30
N VAL A 133 -9.56 -12.69 -5.77
CA VAL A 133 -8.27 -13.09 -6.35
C VAL A 133 -8.50 -13.42 -7.81
N LEU A 134 -7.89 -12.64 -8.70
CA LEU A 134 -7.86 -12.91 -10.14
C LEU A 134 -6.62 -13.74 -10.46
N LEU A 135 -6.82 -14.97 -10.94
CA LEU A 135 -5.74 -15.84 -11.39
C LEU A 135 -5.31 -15.42 -12.79
N VAL A 136 -4.10 -14.86 -12.91
CA VAL A 136 -3.57 -14.29 -14.14
C VAL A 136 -2.49 -15.21 -14.72
N VAL A 137 -2.77 -15.86 -15.84
CA VAL A 137 -1.84 -16.76 -16.52
C VAL A 137 -1.08 -15.98 -17.59
N ASN A 138 0.12 -15.50 -17.23
CA ASN A 138 0.92 -14.64 -18.07
C ASN A 138 1.79 -15.42 -19.08
N LYS A 139 2.33 -14.73 -20.09
CA LYS A 139 3.11 -15.30 -21.21
C LYS A 139 2.30 -16.23 -22.10
N ALA A 140 0.97 -16.05 -22.16
CA ALA A 140 0.07 -16.74 -23.07
C ALA A 140 0.10 -16.07 -24.47
N ASP A 141 1.28 -16.10 -25.09
CA ASP A 141 1.62 -15.37 -26.32
C ASP A 141 1.11 -16.06 -27.59
N SER A 142 0.83 -17.36 -27.52
CA SER A 142 0.37 -18.20 -28.63
C SER A 142 -0.97 -18.90 -28.35
N ALA A 143 -1.68 -19.29 -29.40
CA ALA A 143 -2.94 -20.05 -29.28
C ALA A 143 -2.74 -21.35 -28.48
N ARG A 144 -1.65 -22.08 -28.74
CA ARG A 144 -1.32 -23.31 -28.01
C ARG A 144 -1.16 -23.08 -26.51
N GLN A 145 -0.51 -21.99 -26.10
CA GLN A 145 -0.38 -21.67 -24.67
C GLN A 145 -1.73 -21.31 -24.06
N ARG A 146 -2.59 -20.61 -24.81
CA ARG A 146 -3.95 -20.27 -24.36
C ARG A 146 -4.82 -21.51 -24.17
N ASP A 147 -4.66 -22.53 -25.00
CA ASP A 147 -5.39 -23.80 -24.86
C ASP A 147 -5.00 -24.56 -23.58
N LEU A 148 -3.75 -24.42 -23.13
CA LEU A 148 -3.21 -25.07 -21.93
C LEU A 148 -3.63 -24.38 -20.63
N VAL A 149 -4.22 -23.18 -20.70
CA VAL A 149 -4.62 -22.39 -19.51
C VAL A 149 -5.62 -23.12 -18.61
N ASN A 150 -6.37 -24.08 -19.16
CA ASN A 150 -7.29 -24.90 -18.39
C ASN A 150 -6.62 -25.73 -17.28
N GLU A 151 -5.33 -26.03 -17.38
CA GLU A 151 -4.62 -26.76 -16.30
C GLU A 151 -4.59 -25.94 -15.01
N PHE A 152 -4.56 -24.61 -15.10
CA PHE A 152 -4.45 -23.72 -13.95
C PHE A 152 -5.71 -23.67 -13.08
N TYR A 153 -6.83 -24.25 -13.52
CA TYR A 153 -8.00 -24.45 -12.66
C TYR A 153 -7.67 -25.29 -11.42
N GLU A 154 -6.63 -26.13 -11.45
CA GLU A 154 -6.20 -26.92 -10.30
C GLU A 154 -5.75 -26.07 -9.10
N LEU A 155 -5.40 -24.80 -9.34
CA LEU A 155 -5.08 -23.84 -8.28
C LEU A 155 -6.34 -23.38 -7.52
N GLY A 156 -7.56 -23.72 -7.96
CA GLY A 156 -8.79 -23.50 -7.19
C GLY A 156 -9.08 -22.03 -6.85
N LEU A 157 -8.66 -21.09 -7.72
CA LEU A 157 -8.82 -19.64 -7.55
C LEU A 157 -9.80 -19.03 -8.57
N GLY A 158 -10.76 -19.83 -9.06
CA GLY A 158 -11.71 -19.38 -10.06
C GLY A 158 -11.18 -19.48 -11.49
N VAL A 159 -11.64 -18.59 -12.37
CA VAL A 159 -11.31 -18.61 -13.80
C VAL A 159 -9.89 -18.09 -14.04
N PRO A 160 -9.02 -18.86 -14.73
CA PRO A 160 -7.71 -18.39 -15.13
C PRO A 160 -7.79 -17.43 -16.34
N TRP A 161 -7.21 -16.25 -16.20
CA TRP A 161 -7.19 -15.19 -17.21
C TRP A 161 -5.88 -15.20 -18.01
N PRO A 162 -5.90 -15.63 -19.29
CA PRO A 162 -4.69 -15.72 -20.09
C PRO A 162 -4.29 -14.37 -20.69
N ILE A 163 -3.09 -13.91 -20.34
CA ILE A 163 -2.57 -12.64 -20.83
C ILE A 163 -1.16 -12.76 -21.42
N SER A 164 -0.82 -11.77 -22.24
CA SER A 164 0.57 -11.43 -22.55
C SER A 164 0.88 -10.04 -22.02
N SER A 165 1.63 -9.93 -20.92
CA SER A 165 2.08 -8.62 -20.45
C SER A 165 3.03 -7.92 -21.43
N VAL A 166 3.72 -8.66 -22.31
CA VAL A 166 4.63 -8.07 -23.29
C VAL A 166 3.86 -7.55 -24.50
N HIS A 167 2.90 -8.31 -25.03
CA HIS A 167 2.16 -7.95 -26.24
C HIS A 167 0.83 -7.23 -25.96
N GLY A 168 0.35 -7.22 -24.71
CA GLY A 168 -0.92 -6.61 -24.30
C GLY A 168 -2.15 -7.47 -24.58
N THR A 169 -2.00 -8.64 -25.20
CA THR A 169 -3.14 -9.49 -25.56
C THR A 169 -3.83 -10.03 -24.31
N GLY A 170 -5.15 -9.86 -24.21
CA GLY A 170 -5.97 -10.34 -23.09
C GLY A 170 -5.95 -9.45 -21.85
N THR A 171 -5.16 -8.36 -21.83
CA THR A 171 -5.14 -7.46 -20.66
C THR A 171 -6.40 -6.61 -20.55
N GLY A 172 -7.09 -6.32 -21.67
CA GLY A 172 -8.35 -5.56 -21.66
C GLY A 172 -9.46 -6.31 -20.92
N ASP A 173 -9.74 -7.54 -21.32
CA ASP A 173 -10.75 -8.39 -20.65
C ASP A 173 -10.44 -8.61 -19.16
N LEU A 174 -9.15 -8.78 -18.81
CA LEU A 174 -8.71 -8.87 -17.43
C LEU A 174 -8.97 -7.58 -16.64
N LEU A 175 -8.79 -6.41 -17.28
CA LEU A 175 -9.03 -5.12 -16.63
C LEU A 175 -10.53 -4.83 -16.47
N ASP A 176 -11.36 -5.26 -17.42
CA ASP A 176 -12.81 -5.18 -17.26
C ASP A 176 -13.28 -6.01 -16.07
N GLU A 177 -12.77 -7.24 -15.92
CA GLU A 177 -13.02 -8.08 -14.74
C GLU A 177 -12.46 -7.46 -13.45
N LEU A 178 -11.27 -6.84 -13.50
CA LEU A 178 -10.71 -6.13 -12.35
C LEU A 178 -11.65 -5.05 -11.84
N LEU A 179 -12.17 -4.22 -12.74
CA LEU A 179 -13.07 -3.12 -12.40
C LEU A 179 -14.40 -3.63 -11.82
N SER A 180 -14.94 -4.73 -12.31
CA SER A 180 -16.18 -5.31 -11.76
C SER A 180 -16.02 -5.87 -10.35
N ASN A 181 -14.78 -6.09 -9.90
CA ASN A 181 -14.44 -6.55 -8.55
C ASN A 181 -14.07 -5.39 -7.60
N PHE A 182 -14.06 -4.14 -8.08
CA PHE A 182 -13.82 -3.00 -7.20
C PHE A 182 -14.98 -2.80 -6.21
N PRO A 183 -14.68 -2.38 -4.97
CA PRO A 183 -15.72 -2.04 -4.03
C PRO A 183 -16.58 -0.93 -4.61
N GLU A 184 -17.90 -1.02 -4.40
CA GLU A 184 -18.79 0.06 -4.80
C GLU A 184 -18.34 1.37 -4.12
N PRO A 185 -18.32 2.48 -4.87
CA PRO A 185 -18.01 3.78 -4.30
C PRO A 185 -19.05 4.11 -3.22
N GLU A 186 -18.61 4.26 -1.97
CA GLU A 186 -19.50 4.69 -0.90
C GLU A 186 -20.00 6.11 -1.22
N PRO A 187 -21.31 6.40 -1.04
CA PRO A 187 -21.83 7.74 -1.22
C PRO A 187 -21.06 8.69 -0.30
N GLU A 188 -20.58 9.82 -0.82
CA GLU A 188 -19.97 10.86 0.01
C GLU A 188 -21.06 11.38 0.96
N GLU A 189 -20.99 11.00 2.24
CA GLU A 189 -21.67 11.75 3.28
C GLU A 189 -21.00 13.14 3.35
N ASP A 190 -21.80 14.20 3.42
CA ASP A 190 -21.32 15.56 3.70
C ASP A 190 -20.71 15.57 5.11
N ASP A 191 -19.44 15.20 5.20
CA ASP A 191 -18.62 15.25 6.40
C ASP A 191 -17.79 16.53 6.37
N ASP A 192 -18.32 17.57 7.02
CA ASP A 192 -17.68 18.88 7.16
C ASP A 192 -16.46 18.87 8.11
N SER A 193 -16.08 17.71 8.66
CA SER A 193 -14.91 17.61 9.52
C SER A 193 -13.60 17.74 8.73
N VAL A 194 -12.60 18.38 9.35
CA VAL A 194 -11.24 18.41 8.80
C VAL A 194 -10.64 17.02 8.95
N LYS A 195 -10.26 16.39 7.83
CA LYS A 195 -9.69 15.05 7.82
C LYS A 195 -8.18 15.13 8.02
N VAL A 196 -7.69 14.52 9.08
CA VAL A 196 -6.27 14.56 9.47
C VAL A 196 -5.69 13.15 9.49
N ALA A 197 -4.59 12.93 8.75
CA ALA A 197 -3.88 11.65 8.76
C ALA A 197 -2.57 11.76 9.57
N ILE A 198 -2.29 10.77 10.42
CA ILE A 198 -1.01 10.66 11.14
C ILE A 198 -0.14 9.62 10.40
N VAL A 199 0.87 10.09 9.68
CA VAL A 199 1.71 9.26 8.80
C VAL A 199 3.19 9.27 9.20
N GLY A 200 3.95 8.31 8.69
CA GLY A 200 5.38 8.15 8.99
C GLY A 200 5.80 6.69 9.10
N LYS A 201 7.11 6.42 9.17
CA LYS A 201 7.66 5.06 9.27
C LYS A 201 7.18 4.31 10.54
N PRO A 202 7.27 2.97 10.60
CA PRO A 202 6.96 2.21 11.82
C PRO A 202 7.68 2.76 13.06
N ASN A 203 7.08 2.59 14.25
CA ASN A 203 7.71 2.90 15.54
C ASN A 203 8.14 4.37 15.80
N VAL A 204 7.83 5.33 14.93
CA VAL A 204 8.03 6.79 15.18
C VAL A 204 7.12 7.36 16.26
N GLY A 205 6.18 6.57 16.78
CA GLY A 205 5.27 6.98 17.85
C GLY A 205 3.91 7.52 17.40
N LYS A 206 3.45 7.17 16.19
CA LYS A 206 2.07 7.47 15.71
C LYS A 206 0.98 7.09 16.72
N SER A 207 1.06 5.89 17.28
CA SER A 207 0.09 5.40 18.27
C SER A 207 0.12 6.17 19.58
N SER A 208 1.30 6.58 20.00
CA SER A 208 1.45 7.42 21.19
C SER A 208 0.86 8.81 20.97
N LEU A 209 1.10 9.42 19.80
CA LEU A 209 0.50 10.71 19.45
C LEU A 209 -1.02 10.61 19.36
N LEU A 210 -1.54 9.60 18.65
CA LEU A 210 -2.97 9.36 18.52
C LEU A 210 -3.66 9.19 19.87
N ASN A 211 -3.06 8.42 20.78
CA ASN A 211 -3.62 8.22 22.12
C ASN A 211 -3.59 9.51 22.97
N LYS A 212 -2.59 10.38 22.77
CA LYS A 212 -2.56 11.69 23.44
C LYS A 212 -3.67 12.59 22.91
N LEU A 213 -3.78 12.72 21.58
CA LEU A 213 -4.84 13.52 20.94
C LEU A 213 -6.23 13.02 21.33
N ALA A 214 -6.47 11.71 21.28
CA ALA A 214 -7.77 11.13 21.64
C ALA A 214 -8.03 11.08 23.16
N GLY A 215 -7.00 11.21 24.00
CA GLY A 215 -7.09 11.11 25.46
C GLY A 215 -7.33 12.45 26.15
N GLU A 216 -6.86 13.55 25.56
CA GLU A 216 -7.05 14.91 26.09
C GLU A 216 -8.42 15.49 25.71
N GLU A 217 -9.01 15.06 24.60
CA GLU A 217 -10.30 15.55 24.11
C GLU A 217 -11.42 14.53 24.29
N ARG A 218 -12.04 14.53 25.47
CA ARG A 218 -13.37 13.92 25.64
C ARG A 218 -14.44 14.89 25.15
N SER A 219 -14.92 14.78 23.91
CA SER A 219 -16.32 15.16 23.63
C SER A 219 -16.92 14.52 22.37
N ILE A 220 -18.03 13.81 22.61
CA ILE A 220 -19.15 13.44 21.73
C ILE A 220 -18.84 12.57 20.50
N VAL A 221 -18.97 11.26 20.70
CA VAL A 221 -19.26 10.30 19.63
C VAL A 221 -20.65 10.61 19.08
N SER A 222 -20.76 10.98 17.81
CA SER A 222 -22.05 11.04 17.13
C SER A 222 -22.68 9.64 17.10
N PRO A 223 -23.95 9.46 17.49
CA PRO A 223 -24.62 8.16 17.56
C PRO A 223 -25.07 7.63 16.19
N ILE A 224 -24.72 8.29 15.09
CA ILE A 224 -25.07 7.84 13.74
C ILE A 224 -24.19 6.63 13.43
N ALA A 225 -24.78 5.44 13.59
CA ALA A 225 -24.18 4.18 13.18
C ALA A 225 -24.07 4.16 11.65
N GLY A 226 -22.94 4.65 11.14
CA GLY A 226 -22.44 4.41 9.79
C GLY A 226 -21.75 3.03 9.72
N THR A 227 -21.84 2.39 8.56
CA THR A 227 -21.61 0.97 8.32
C THR A 227 -20.21 0.44 8.64
N THR A 228 -20.06 -0.89 8.62
CA THR A 228 -18.94 -1.71 9.13
C THR A 228 -17.52 -1.46 8.55
N ARG A 229 -17.32 -0.43 7.70
CA ARG A 229 -16.01 0.04 7.23
C ARG A 229 -15.52 1.32 7.93
N ASP A 230 -16.42 2.12 8.49
CA ASP A 230 -16.13 3.39 9.20
C ASP A 230 -15.60 3.21 10.63
N ALA A 231 -15.49 1.97 11.11
CA ALA A 231 -14.98 1.66 12.46
C ALA A 231 -13.46 1.93 12.63
N ILE A 232 -12.78 2.47 11.61
CA ILE A 232 -11.33 2.66 11.57
C ILE A 232 -10.94 4.12 11.88
N ASP A 233 -11.79 5.10 11.58
CA ASP A 233 -11.49 6.52 11.75
C ASP A 233 -11.99 7.03 13.12
N THR A 234 -11.30 8.00 13.72
CA THR A 234 -11.70 8.57 15.01
C THR A 234 -12.19 10.00 14.82
N LYS A 235 -13.47 10.25 15.09
CA LYS A 235 -14.05 11.60 15.10
C LYS A 235 -13.79 12.27 16.45
N LEU A 236 -13.32 13.52 16.41
CA LEU A 236 -12.95 14.38 17.53
C LEU A 236 -13.52 15.78 17.35
N MET A 237 -13.54 16.56 18.43
CA MET A 237 -13.89 17.98 18.43
C MET A 237 -12.73 18.75 19.07
N ILE A 238 -11.89 19.37 18.25
CA ILE A 238 -10.73 20.18 18.68
C ILE A 238 -11.17 21.64 18.69
N GLU A 239 -11.25 22.28 19.86
CA GLU A 239 -11.63 23.71 19.97
C GLU A 239 -12.91 24.08 19.20
N ASP A 240 -13.95 23.24 19.31
CA ASP A 240 -15.23 23.35 18.58
C ASP A 240 -15.15 23.12 17.05
N ILE A 241 -14.01 22.67 16.54
CA ILE A 241 -13.82 22.28 15.13
C ILE A 241 -13.97 20.74 15.02
N PRO A 242 -14.89 20.23 14.18
CA PRO A 242 -15.00 18.81 13.93
C PRO A 242 -13.77 18.31 13.17
N VAL A 243 -13.12 17.29 13.69
CA VAL A 243 -11.90 16.68 13.11
C VAL A 243 -12.08 15.18 13.02
N THR A 244 -11.77 14.61 11.86
CA THR A 244 -11.73 13.16 11.67
C THR A 244 -10.29 12.71 11.49
N LEU A 245 -9.78 11.96 12.47
CA LEU A 245 -8.50 11.27 12.34
C LEU A 245 -8.67 10.03 11.45
N ILE A 246 -7.91 9.97 10.36
CA ILE A 246 -7.96 8.90 9.37
C ILE A 246 -7.06 7.72 9.78
N ASP A 247 -7.53 6.49 9.53
CA ASP A 247 -6.85 5.20 9.72
C ASP A 247 -6.31 4.94 11.14
N THR A 248 -7.15 5.21 12.14
CA THR A 248 -6.76 5.08 13.56
C THR A 248 -6.68 3.64 14.05
N ALA A 249 -7.45 2.71 13.46
CA ALA A 249 -7.38 1.30 13.86
C ALA A 249 -6.07 0.62 13.45
N GLY A 250 -5.47 1.02 12.31
CA GLY A 250 -4.13 0.58 11.92
C GLY A 250 -3.05 1.01 12.91
N ILE A 251 -3.20 2.22 13.46
CA ILE A 251 -2.34 2.78 14.50
C ILE A 251 -2.56 2.07 15.86
N ARG A 252 -3.81 1.75 16.24
CA ARG A 252 -4.14 1.10 17.52
C ARG A 252 -3.74 -0.38 17.57
N ARG A 253 -3.88 -1.14 16.47
CA ARG A 253 -3.48 -2.56 16.41
C ARG A 253 -1.99 -2.77 16.63
N ARG A 254 -1.14 -1.80 16.26
CA ARG A 254 0.32 -1.85 16.46
C ARG A 254 0.80 -1.85 17.90
N GLY A 255 -0.07 -1.60 18.89
CA GLY A 255 0.28 -1.78 20.31
C GLY A 255 0.55 -3.24 20.70
N LYS A 256 0.16 -4.21 19.87
CA LYS A 256 0.51 -5.64 20.00
C LYS A 256 1.28 -6.04 18.74
N VAL A 257 2.60 -5.99 18.79
CA VAL A 257 3.45 -6.24 17.62
C VAL A 257 3.50 -7.75 17.32
N GLU A 258 2.95 -8.17 16.19
CA GLU A 258 3.36 -9.41 15.52
C GLU A 258 4.46 -9.07 14.48
N PRO A 259 5.58 -9.81 14.43
CA PRO A 259 6.64 -9.60 13.45
C PRO A 259 6.12 -9.74 12.01
N GLY A 260 6.43 -8.77 11.13
CA GLY A 260 6.08 -8.81 9.70
C GLY A 260 5.19 -7.66 9.23
N VAL A 261 4.51 -6.93 10.13
CA VAL A 261 3.51 -5.88 9.81
C VAL A 261 4.14 -4.50 9.46
N GLU A 262 5.47 -4.41 9.37
CA GLU A 262 6.17 -3.14 9.14
C GLU A 262 6.06 -2.66 7.68
N LYS A 263 6.10 -3.61 6.72
CA LYS A 263 5.92 -3.38 5.27
C LYS A 263 4.56 -2.79 4.91
N PHE A 264 3.58 -3.01 5.76
CA PHE A 264 2.19 -2.58 5.63
C PHE A 264 1.99 -1.09 6.01
N SER A 265 3.01 -0.44 6.60
CA SER A 265 2.90 0.96 7.03
C SER A 265 2.73 1.93 5.87
N VAL A 266 3.39 1.64 4.75
CA VAL A 266 3.51 2.60 3.64
C VAL A 266 2.20 2.66 2.86
N VAL A 267 1.67 1.49 2.44
CA VAL A 267 0.35 1.40 1.76
C VAL A 267 -0.71 2.16 2.55
N ARG A 268 -0.78 1.91 3.86
CA ARG A 268 -1.75 2.55 4.75
C ARG A 268 -1.55 4.04 4.88
N SER A 269 -0.28 4.48 4.98
CA SER A 269 0.02 5.91 5.01
C SER A 269 -0.46 6.58 3.72
N MET A 270 -0.26 5.95 2.55
CA MET A 270 -0.73 6.48 1.28
C MET A 270 -2.26 6.55 1.22
N LYS A 271 -2.97 5.46 1.55
CA LYS A 271 -4.45 5.46 1.67
C LYS A 271 -4.96 6.55 2.62
N ALA A 272 -4.26 6.78 3.73
CA ALA A 272 -4.62 7.82 4.69
C ALA A 272 -4.39 9.23 4.12
N ILE A 273 -3.29 9.44 3.37
CA ILE A 273 -2.97 10.71 2.70
C ILE A 273 -4.03 11.05 1.66
N GLU A 274 -4.43 10.11 0.80
CA GLU A 274 -5.46 10.33 -0.22
C GLU A 274 -6.78 10.85 0.39
N ARG A 275 -7.15 10.31 1.57
CA ARG A 275 -8.41 10.60 2.27
C ARG A 275 -8.35 11.83 3.18
N CYS A 276 -7.16 12.36 3.50
CA CYS A 276 -7.01 13.49 4.42
C CYS A 276 -6.98 14.84 3.69
N ASP A 277 -7.24 15.91 4.45
CA ASP A 277 -6.97 17.30 4.07
C ASP A 277 -5.59 17.73 4.55
N VAL A 278 -5.21 17.26 5.75
CA VAL A 278 -3.93 17.57 6.40
C VAL A 278 -3.20 16.28 6.81
N ALA A 279 -1.96 16.13 6.38
CA ALA A 279 -1.06 15.05 6.77
C ALA A 279 -0.07 15.51 7.85
N LEU A 280 -0.09 14.83 9.01
CA LEU A 280 0.90 14.97 10.07
C LEU A 280 2.02 13.95 9.83
N LEU A 281 3.14 14.39 9.25
CA LEU A 281 4.31 13.54 9.00
C LEU A 281 5.17 13.45 10.26
N LEU A 282 5.17 12.29 10.91
CA LEU A 282 5.96 12.07 12.12
C LEU A 282 7.37 11.57 11.78
N ILE A 283 8.37 12.29 12.28
CA ILE A 283 9.78 11.95 12.18
C ILE A 283 10.30 11.59 13.57
N ASP A 284 11.13 10.56 13.66
CA ASP A 284 11.81 10.19 14.90
C ASP A 284 13.05 11.06 15.11
N ALA A 285 13.10 11.83 16.21
CA ALA A 285 14.21 12.71 16.53
C ALA A 285 15.56 11.98 16.61
N VAL A 286 15.55 10.75 17.13
CA VAL A 286 16.76 9.94 17.40
C VAL A 286 17.33 9.39 16.10
N GLU A 287 16.47 8.87 15.22
CA GLU A 287 16.91 8.30 13.94
C GLU A 287 17.13 9.35 12.86
N GLY A 288 16.41 10.48 12.92
CA GLY A 288 16.38 11.47 11.86
C GLY A 288 15.47 11.10 10.69
N ILE A 289 15.50 11.96 9.65
CA ILE A 289 14.83 11.71 8.37
C ILE A 289 15.51 10.53 7.69
N SER A 290 14.68 9.56 7.30
CA SER A 290 15.07 8.43 6.46
C SER A 290 14.49 8.57 5.06
N ALA A 291 14.99 7.76 4.11
CA ALA A 291 14.43 7.71 2.76
C ALA A 291 12.92 7.38 2.73
N GLN A 292 12.44 6.58 3.70
CA GLN A 292 11.01 6.28 3.82
C GLN A 292 10.19 7.51 4.22
N ASP A 293 10.73 8.37 5.08
CA ASP A 293 10.06 9.61 5.49
C ASP A 293 9.99 10.59 4.30
N THR A 294 11.09 10.72 3.54
CA THR A 294 11.14 11.51 2.31
C THR A 294 10.16 10.99 1.25
N HIS A 295 10.00 9.66 1.13
CA HIS A 295 9.04 9.06 0.20
C HIS A 295 7.58 9.38 0.59
N ILE A 296 7.24 9.24 1.88
CA ILE A 296 5.91 9.61 2.38
C ILE A 296 5.67 11.11 2.16
N ALA A 297 6.67 11.96 2.43
CA ALA A 297 6.60 13.40 2.18
C ALA A 297 6.37 13.74 0.70
N GLY A 298 7.08 13.07 -0.21
CA GLY A 298 6.89 13.23 -1.66
C GLY A 298 5.45 12.93 -2.07
N TYR A 299 4.88 11.83 -1.56
CA TYR A 299 3.50 11.46 -1.85
C TYR A 299 2.47 12.46 -1.28
N ILE A 300 2.70 13.01 -0.08
CA ILE A 300 1.87 14.10 0.48
C ILE A 300 1.84 15.29 -0.50
N LYS A 301 3.00 15.68 -1.05
CA LYS A 301 3.11 16.76 -2.02
C LYS A 301 2.41 16.43 -3.34
N ASP A 302 2.61 15.22 -3.86
CA ASP A 302 2.04 14.79 -5.14
C ASP A 302 0.50 14.73 -5.10
N GLU A 303 -0.06 14.34 -3.95
CA GLU A 303 -1.51 14.37 -3.68
C GLU A 303 -2.03 15.77 -3.25
N LEU A 304 -1.17 16.79 -3.31
CA LEU A 304 -1.49 18.20 -3.01
C LEU A 304 -2.12 18.41 -1.63
N LYS A 305 -1.69 17.64 -0.63
CA LYS A 305 -2.22 17.72 0.73
C LYS A 305 -1.47 18.77 1.56
N SER A 306 -2.18 19.38 2.51
CA SER A 306 -1.51 20.21 3.52
C SER A 306 -0.63 19.32 4.40
N ALA A 307 0.53 19.82 4.81
CA ALA A 307 1.49 19.02 5.56
C ALA A 307 1.95 19.73 6.82
N VAL A 308 2.09 18.97 7.90
CA VAL A 308 2.77 19.41 9.12
C VAL A 308 3.79 18.34 9.51
N VAL A 309 5.06 18.74 9.64
CA VAL A 309 6.11 17.84 10.11
C VAL A 309 6.19 17.88 11.63
N VAL A 310 6.06 16.71 12.25
CA VAL A 310 6.07 16.53 13.70
C VAL A 310 7.31 15.72 14.09
N VAL A 311 8.27 16.37 14.74
CA VAL A 311 9.47 15.70 15.25
C VAL A 311 9.17 15.09 16.61
N ASN A 312 8.97 13.78 16.65
CA ASN A 312 8.61 13.03 17.85
C ASN A 312 9.85 12.43 18.54
N LYS A 313 9.69 11.95 19.78
CA LYS A 313 10.78 11.48 20.65
C LYS A 313 11.86 12.53 20.90
N TRP A 314 11.47 13.81 20.82
CA TRP A 314 12.38 14.92 21.06
C TRP A 314 12.97 14.89 22.48
N ASP A 315 12.28 14.29 23.45
CA ASP A 315 12.78 14.03 24.81
C ASP A 315 14.02 13.11 24.86
N ALA A 316 14.21 12.25 23.87
CA ALA A 316 15.27 11.23 23.86
C ALA A 316 16.62 11.69 23.31
N ILE A 317 16.71 12.91 22.77
CA ILE A 317 17.97 13.48 22.27
C ILE A 317 18.58 14.47 23.29
N GLU A 318 19.91 14.51 23.36
CA GLU A 318 20.62 15.56 24.09
C GLU A 318 20.43 16.91 23.38
N LYS A 319 20.28 17.97 24.17
CA LYS A 319 19.89 19.30 23.66
C LYS A 319 20.84 20.36 24.16
N ASP A 320 21.14 21.26 23.25
CA ASP A 320 21.76 22.55 23.50
C ASP A 320 20.90 23.69 22.95
N ASN A 321 21.40 24.92 23.02
CA ASN A 321 20.69 26.11 22.55
C ASN A 321 20.46 26.15 21.03
N TYR A 322 21.19 25.34 20.25
CA TYR A 322 21.16 25.36 18.77
C TYR A 322 20.44 24.14 18.19
N THR A 323 20.18 23.11 18.99
CA THR A 323 19.63 21.82 18.55
C THR A 323 18.35 21.98 17.75
N MET A 324 17.41 22.81 18.20
CA MET A 324 16.14 23.04 17.49
C MET A 324 16.35 23.68 16.11
N ALA A 325 17.21 24.70 16.03
CA ALA A 325 17.49 25.41 14.78
C ALA A 325 18.19 24.50 13.78
N ASN A 326 19.24 23.80 14.22
CA ASN A 326 20.01 22.87 13.39
C ASN A 326 19.14 21.72 12.86
N TYR A 327 18.23 21.18 13.70
CA TYR A 327 17.34 20.11 13.28
C TYR A 327 16.29 20.61 12.27
N SER A 328 15.75 21.81 12.47
CA SER A 328 14.81 22.43 11.54
C SER A 328 15.46 22.70 10.19
N GLU A 329 16.69 23.21 10.18
CA GLU A 329 17.45 23.43 8.95
C GLU A 329 17.72 22.12 8.21
N ARG A 330 18.12 21.07 8.94
CA ARG A 330 18.31 19.73 8.36
C ARG A 330 17.02 19.18 7.75
N ILE A 331 15.87 19.33 8.42
CA ILE A 331 14.58 18.91 7.88
C ILE A 331 14.28 19.63 6.56
N ARG A 332 14.49 20.95 6.50
CA ARG A 332 14.28 21.74 5.28
C ARG A 332 15.24 21.39 4.15
N GLN A 333 16.46 20.99 4.47
CA GLN A 333 17.42 20.51 3.46
C GLN A 333 16.99 19.16 2.87
N GLU A 334 16.55 18.23 3.70
CA GLU A 334 16.12 16.89 3.27
C GLU A 334 14.74 16.88 2.60
N LEU A 335 13.84 17.78 3.02
CA LEU A 335 12.51 17.99 2.46
C LEU A 335 12.45 19.27 1.61
N ASN A 336 13.53 19.59 0.90
CA ASN A 336 13.66 20.82 0.11
C ASN A 336 12.58 20.99 -0.98
N PHE A 337 11.90 19.92 -1.36
CA PHE A 337 10.80 19.90 -2.31
C PHE A 337 9.45 20.32 -1.67
N MET A 338 9.39 20.47 -0.35
CA MET A 338 8.27 21.00 0.45
C MET A 338 8.71 22.26 1.20
N ASP A 339 9.00 23.32 0.46
CA ASP A 339 9.51 24.61 0.98
C ASP A 339 8.56 25.34 1.94
N TYR A 340 7.27 24.98 1.92
CA TYR A 340 6.23 25.50 2.82
C TYR A 340 6.24 24.84 4.22
N VAL A 341 7.10 23.86 4.46
CA VAL A 341 7.25 23.14 5.75
C VAL A 341 8.38 23.72 6.61
#